data_AF-A0A7N2LRQ5-F1
#
_entry.id   AF-A0A7N2LRQ5-F1
#
_cell.length_a   1.000
_cell.length_b   1.000
_cell.length_c   1.000
_cell.angle_alpha   90.00
_cell.angle_beta   90.00
_cell.angle_gamma   90.00
#
_symmetry.space_group_name_H-M   'P 1'
#
loop_
_entity.id
_entity.type
_entity.pdbx_description
1 polymer ?
#
loop_
_entity_poly.entity_id
_entity_poly.type
_entity_poly.pdbx_seq_one_letter_code
_entity_poly.pdbx_strand_id
1 'polypeptide(L)' 'MVPEVWSVLDKIKDFSERVRSASWVGATGKVLKDVVVVGVGGSFLGPLFVHTAFQTDPKAIKSARGRQLRL' A
#
# COMPACT_ATOMS: atom_id res chain seq x y z
N MET A 1 23.53 6.67 -2.41
CA MET A 1 22.98 5.44 -1.77
C MET A 1 22.02 5.74 -0.63
N VAL A 2 22.46 6.03 0.61
CA VAL A 2 21.53 6.24 1.75
C VAL A 2 20.58 7.44 1.53
N PRO A 3 21.02 8.62 1.04
CA PRO A 3 20.11 9.73 0.78
C PRO A 3 19.01 9.41 -0.24
N GLU A 4 19.33 8.61 -1.26
CA GLU A 4 18.35 8.19 -2.28
C GLU A 4 17.31 7.23 -1.70
N VAL A 5 17.72 6.33 -0.79
CA VAL A 5 16.79 5.45 -0.07
C VAL A 5 15.77 6.28 0.71
N TRP A 6 16.22 7.27 1.47
CA TRP A 6 15.31 8.17 2.19
C TRP A 6 14.38 8.94 1.26
N SER A 7 14.90 9.44 0.13
CA SER A 7 14.07 10.13 -0.86
C SER A 7 12.94 9.24 -1.42
N VAL A 8 13.21 7.95 -1.65
CA VAL A 8 12.18 6.99 -2.10
C VAL A 8 11.18 6.68 -0.99
N LEU A 9 11.65 6.50 0.25
CA LEU A 9 10.78 6.27 1.41
C LEU A 9 9.82 7.44 1.65
N ASP A 10 10.30 8.68 1.49
CA ASP A 10 9.47 9.88 1.60
C ASP A 10 8.37 9.92 0.53
N LYS A 11 8.70 9.55 -0.71
CA LYS A 11 7.70 9.42 -1.80
C LYS A 11 6.67 8.33 -1.52
N ILE A 12 7.10 7.18 -1.00
CA ILE A 12 6.19 6.08 -0.61
C ILE A 12 5.26 6.55 0.50
N LYS A 13 5.79 7.27 1.49
CA LYS A 13 5.00 7.82 2.60
C LYS A 13 3.93 8.77 2.08
N ASP A 14 4.29 9.81 1.33
CA ASP A 14 3.33 10.78 0.77
C ASP A 14 2.25 10.09 -0.06
N PHE A 15 2.65 9.22 -0.99
CA PHE A 15 1.72 8.50 -1.84
C PHE A 15 0.74 7.65 -1.00
N SER A 16 1.27 6.87 -0.05
CA SER A 16 0.44 6.01 0.78
C SER A 16 -0.53 6.82 1.65
N GLU A 17 -0.10 7.94 2.23
CA GLU A 17 -0.93 8.83 3.04
C GLU A 17 -2.08 9.44 2.22
N ARG A 18 -1.80 9.86 0.97
CA ARG A 18 -2.83 10.39 0.06
C ARG A 18 -3.84 9.34 -0.35
N VAL A 19 -3.40 8.11 -0.62
CA VAL A 19 -4.30 6.97 -0.89
C VAL A 19 -5.16 6.69 0.34
N ARG A 20 -4.58 6.64 1.55
CA ARG A 20 -5.26 6.28 2.80
C ARG A 20 -6.25 7.35 3.28
N SER A 21 -5.90 8.63 3.13
CA SER A 21 -6.76 9.78 3.43
C SER A 21 -7.88 9.98 2.41
N ALA A 22 -7.90 9.21 1.32
CA ALA A 22 -8.85 9.34 0.22
C ALA A 22 -8.73 10.67 -0.57
N SER A 23 -7.59 11.37 -0.45
CA SER A 23 -7.30 12.54 -1.29
C SER A 23 -6.80 12.14 -2.68
N TRP A 24 -6.28 10.92 -2.84
CA TRP A 24 -5.97 10.31 -4.14
C TRP A 24 -7.14 9.45 -4.62
N VAL A 25 -7.83 9.92 -5.66
CA VAL A 25 -9.01 9.27 -6.24
C VAL A 25 -8.72 8.71 -7.63
N GLY A 26 -9.51 7.72 -8.06
CA GLY A 26 -9.44 7.20 -9.43
C GLY A 26 -9.99 8.19 -10.46
N ALA A 27 -9.88 7.85 -11.74
CA ALA A 27 -10.33 8.69 -12.85
C ALA A 27 -11.82 9.10 -12.78
N THR A 28 -12.64 8.33 -12.07
CA THR A 28 -14.07 8.60 -11.85
C THR A 28 -14.36 9.39 -10.57
N GLY A 29 -13.34 9.88 -9.86
CA GLY A 29 -13.48 10.55 -8.57
C GLY A 29 -13.74 9.62 -7.39
N LYS A 30 -13.79 8.30 -7.61
CA LYS A 30 -14.04 7.31 -6.53
C LYS A 30 -12.76 7.00 -5.76
N VAL A 31 -12.91 6.77 -4.46
CA VAL A 31 -11.82 6.35 -3.57
C VAL A 31 -11.29 4.97 -3.99
N LEU A 32 -9.97 4.82 -3.99
CA LEU A 32 -9.30 3.54 -4.26
C LEU A 32 -9.50 2.58 -3.08
N LYS A 33 -10.07 1.40 -3.37
CA LYS A 33 -10.35 0.35 -2.38
C LYS A 33 -9.48 -0.89 -2.59
N ASP A 34 -9.27 -1.26 -3.83
CA ASP A 34 -8.60 -2.50 -4.18
C ASP A 34 -7.18 -2.21 -4.67
N VAL A 35 -6.22 -2.96 -4.16
CA VAL A 35 -4.82 -2.92 -4.60
C VAL A 35 -4.53 -4.22 -5.33
N VAL A 36 -4.04 -4.13 -6.57
CA VAL A 36 -3.62 -5.29 -7.37
C VAL A 36 -2.11 -5.23 -7.52
N VAL A 37 -1.42 -6.30 -7.14
CA VAL A 37 0.03 -6.41 -7.27
C VAL A 37 0.35 -7.23 -8.52
N VAL A 38 0.85 -6.56 -9.55
CA VAL A 38 1.30 -7.20 -10.78
C VAL A 38 2.80 -7.46 -10.68
N GLY A 39 3.17 -8.71 -10.43
CA GLY A 39 4.57 -9.11 -10.29
C GLY A 39 4.72 -10.63 -10.20
N VAL A 40 5.93 -11.12 -10.43
CA VAL A 40 6.29 -12.55 -10.29
C VAL A 40 7.45 -12.71 -9.31
N GLY A 41 7.58 -13.90 -8.72
CA GLY A 41 8.67 -14.21 -7.79
C GLY A 41 8.71 -13.25 -6.60
N GLY A 42 9.91 -12.76 -6.26
CA GLY A 42 10.13 -11.91 -5.08
C GLY A 42 9.29 -10.62 -5.06
N SER A 43 9.00 -10.04 -6.22
CA SER A 43 8.20 -8.81 -6.35
C SER A 43 6.72 -9.00 -5.98
N PHE A 44 6.24 -10.25 -5.93
CA PHE A 44 4.89 -10.60 -5.48
C PHE A 44 4.91 -11.27 -4.10
N LEU A 45 5.82 -12.22 -3.89
CA LEU A 45 5.88 -13.02 -2.66
C LEU A 45 6.17 -12.18 -1.41
N GLY A 46 7.05 -11.18 -1.51
CA GLY A 46 7.37 -10.28 -0.39
C GLY A 46 6.14 -9.49 0.10
N PRO A 47 5.48 -8.72 -0.79
CA PRO A 47 4.25 -8.01 -0.44
C PRO A 47 3.13 -8.93 0.06
N LEU A 48 2.94 -10.10 -0.56
CA LEU A 48 1.91 -11.07 -0.13
C LEU A 48 2.19 -11.58 1.29
N PHE A 49 3.42 -11.97 1.59
CA PHE A 49 3.82 -12.44 2.91
C PHE A 49 3.57 -11.38 3.99
N VAL A 50 4.08 -10.16 3.80
CA VAL A 50 3.93 -9.08 4.79
C VAL A 50 2.46 -8.69 4.95
N HIS A 51 1.71 -8.58 3.85
CA HIS A 51 0.27 -8.32 3.93
C HIS A 51 -0.44 -9.37 4.77
N THR A 52 -0.14 -10.65 4.55
CA THR A 52 -0.76 -11.78 5.27
C THR A 52 -0.37 -11.79 6.74
N ALA A 53 0.91 -11.61 7.04
CA ALA A 53 1.44 -11.61 8.41
C ALA A 53 0.83 -10.52 9.31
N PHE A 54 0.46 -9.37 8.73
CA PHE A 54 -0.08 -8.23 9.46
C PHE A 54 -1.62 -8.13 9.42
N GLN A 55 -2.35 -9.12 8.90
CA GLN A 55 -3.82 -9.06 8.82
C GLN A 55 -4.51 -8.95 10.19
N THR A 56 -3.85 -9.39 11.25
CA THR A 56 -4.37 -9.35 12.63
C THR A 56 -3.74 -8.25 13.49
N ASP A 57 -2.76 -7.49 12.97
CA ASP A 57 -2.14 -6.40 13.71
C ASP A 57 -3.11 -5.19 13.80
N PRO A 58 -3.42 -4.68 15.01
CA PRO A 58 -4.39 -3.60 15.17
C PRO A 58 -4.03 -2.32 14.42
N LYS A 59 -2.74 -1.97 14.34
CA LYS A 59 -2.29 -0.76 13.65
C LYS A 59 -2.42 -0.92 12.14
N ALA A 60 -2.08 -2.10 11.61
CA ALA A 60 -2.22 -2.45 10.21
C ALA A 60 -3.69 -2.50 9.77
N ILE A 61 -4.58 -3.09 10.58
CA ILE A 61 -6.03 -3.11 10.31
C ILE A 61 -6.61 -1.69 10.26
N LYS A 62 -6.32 -0.86 11.27
CA LYS A 62 -6.76 0.55 11.28
C LYS A 62 -6.25 1.27 10.06
N SER A 63 -5.03 0.95 9.68
CA SER A 63 -4.33 1.53 8.56
C SER A 63 -4.93 1.13 7.21
N ALA A 64 -5.24 -0.14 7.00
CA ALA A 64 -5.77 -0.65 5.75
C ALA A 64 -7.30 -0.51 5.63
N ARG A 65 -7.97 0.10 6.62
CA ARG A 65 -9.43 0.16 6.70
C ARG A 65 -10.08 0.57 5.37
N GLY A 66 -11.06 -0.23 4.94
CA GLY A 66 -11.81 -0.02 3.69
C GLY A 66 -11.03 -0.32 2.42
N ARG A 67 -9.84 -0.95 2.54
CA ARG A 67 -8.99 -1.35 1.42
C ARG A 67 -8.56 -2.80 1.57
N GLN A 68 -8.33 -3.45 0.43
CA GLN A 68 -7.95 -4.87 0.38
C GLN A 68 -6.94 -5.13 -0.74
N LEU A 69 -6.01 -6.04 -0.48
CA LEU A 69 -5.18 -6.63 -1.51
C LEU A 69 -6.02 -7.65 -2.30
N ARG A 70 -6.07 -7.50 -3.62
CA ARG A 70 -6.64 -8.51 -4.53
C ARG A 70 -5.51 -9.28 -5.20
N LEU A 71 -5.68 -10.60 -5.20
CA LEU A 71 -4.87 -11.55 -5.96
C LEU A 71 -5.44 -11.70 -7.37
#